data_AF-A0A380DRF7-F1
#
_entry.id   AF-A0A380DRF7-F1
#
_cell.length_a   1.000
_cell.length_b   1.000
_cell.length_c   1.000
_cell.angle_alpha   90.00
_cell.angle_beta   90.00
_cell.angle_gamma   90.00
#
_symmetry.space_group_name_H-M   'P 1'
#
loop_
_entity.id
_entity.type
_entity.pdbx_description
1 polymer ?
#
loop_
_entity_poly.entity_id
_entity_poly.type
_entity_poly.pdbx_seq_one_letter_code
_entity_poly.pdbx_strand_id
1 'polypeptide(L)' 'MVTAGPTIEVIDPVRFVSNRSSGKMGYAIAEALRNRGAIVTLVTGPTTLEDPKDIEVIHVQSAEECLNK' A
#
# COMPACT_ATOMS: atom_id res chain seq x y z
N MET A 1 0.53 -8.28 -8.60
CA MET A 1 -0.03 -7.22 -7.73
C MET A 1 0.33 -7.54 -6.28
N VAL A 2 0.73 -6.54 -5.50
CA VAL A 2 1.05 -6.63 -4.07
C VAL A 2 0.27 -5.55 -3.33
N THR A 3 -0.31 -5.86 -2.18
CA THR A 3 -0.94 -4.86 -1.30
C THR A 3 -0.09 -4.60 -0.07
N ALA A 4 -0.05 -3.36 0.41
CA ALA A 4 0.73 -2.99 1.58
C ALA A 4 0.11 -1.83 2.37
N GLY A 5 0.59 -1.66 3.61
CA GLY A 5 0.21 -0.52 4.45
C GLY A 5 -1.12 -0.70 5.19
N PRO A 6 -1.53 0.31 5.95
CA PRO A 6 -2.80 0.33 6.66
C PRO A 6 -3.94 0.83 5.74
N THR A 7 -5.20 0.68 6.15
CA THR A 7 -6.30 1.44 5.55
C THR A 7 -6.86 2.42 6.57
N ILE A 8 -7.55 3.47 6.11
CA ILE A 8 -8.20 4.49 6.93
C ILE A 8 -9.69 4.46 6.58
N GLU A 9 -10.52 3.98 7.51
CA GLU A 9 -11.97 3.99 7.42
C GLU A 9 -12.52 5.19 8.19
N VAL A 10 -12.95 6.21 7.46
CA VAL A 10 -13.37 7.50 8.03
C VAL A 10 -14.70 7.36 8.78
N ILE A 11 -14.75 7.84 10.02
CA ILE A 11 -15.99 7.96 10.80
C ILE A 11 -16.54 9.38 10.68
N ASP A 12 -15.68 10.38 10.81
CA ASP A 12 -15.97 11.81 10.69
C ASP A 12 -14.69 12.56 10.26
N PRO A 13 -14.69 13.90 10.08
CA PRO A 13 -13.52 14.63 9.56
C PRO A 13 -12.22 14.48 10.37
N VAL A 14 -12.27 13.96 11.60
CA VAL A 14 -11.09 13.79 12.47
C VAL A 14 -10.86 12.32 12.86
N ARG A 15 -11.93 11.57 13.15
CA ARG A 15 -11.83 10.20 13.64
C ARG A 15 -11.96 9.19 12.51
N PHE A 16 -11.14 8.14 12.60
CA PHE A 16 -11.15 7.02 11.67
C PHE A 16 -10.71 5.73 12.37
N VAL A 17 -11.06 4.59 11.79
CA VAL A 17 -10.51 3.29 12.16
C VAL A 17 -9.36 2.97 11.23
N SER A 18 -8.23 2.56 11.79
CA SER A 18 -7.07 2.12 11.02
C SER A 18 -6.36 0.97 11.74
N ASN A 19 -5.42 0.34 11.05
CA ASN A 19 -4.55 -0.68 11.61
C ASN A 19 -3.12 -0.16 11.78
N ARG A 20 -2.31 -0.85 12.59
CA ARG A 20 -0.92 -0.43 12.90
C ARG A 20 0.11 -0.96 11.90
N SER A 21 -0.31 -1.38 10.71
CA SER A 21 0.62 -1.85 9.69
C SER A 21 1.55 -0.72 9.27
N SER A 22 2.86 -1.01 9.27
CA SER A 22 3.85 -0.08 8.75
C SER A 22 4.07 -0.19 7.23
N GLY A 23 3.44 -1.16 6.56
CA GLY A 23 3.65 -1.44 5.13
C GLY A 23 5.01 -2.06 4.73
N LYS A 24 6.04 -1.90 5.57
CA LYS A 24 7.43 -2.35 5.33
C LYS A 24 7.57 -3.75 4.70
N MET A 25 6.83 -4.73 5.20
CA MET A 25 6.90 -6.10 4.67
C MET A 25 6.39 -6.19 3.24
N GLY A 26 5.26 -5.54 2.93
CA GLY A 26 4.69 -5.53 1.59
C GLY A 26 5.59 -4.81 0.59
N TYR A 27 6.20 -3.69 0.98
CA TYR A 27 7.20 -2.98 0.18
C TYR A 27 8.41 -3.88 -0.12
N ALA A 28 8.98 -4.53 0.90
CA ALA A 28 10.12 -5.43 0.71
C ALA A 28 9.79 -6.61 -0.22
N ILE A 29 8.57 -7.15 -0.14
CA ILE A 29 8.10 -8.21 -1.06
C ILE A 29 7.98 -7.66 -2.49
N ALA A 30 7.41 -6.47 -2.68
CA ALA A 30 7.28 -5.84 -3.98
C ALA A 30 8.66 -5.62 -4.64
N GLU A 31 9.63 -5.09 -3.89
CA GLU A 31 11.00 -4.92 -4.38
C GLU A 31 11.70 -6.24 -4.68
N ALA A 32 11.52 -7.26 -3.83
CA ALA A 32 12.09 -8.58 -4.06
C ALA A 32 11.53 -9.25 -5.33
N LEU A 33 10.24 -9.06 -5.62
CA LEU A 33 9.61 -9.55 -6.84
C LEU A 33 10.13 -8.80 -8.08
N ARG A 34 10.21 -7.46 -8.02
CA ARG A 34 10.83 -6.63 -9.08
C ARG A 34 12.25 -7.09 -9.36
N ASN A 35 13.08 -7.27 -8.32
CA ASN A 35 14.47 -7.71 -8.46
C ASN A 35 14.61 -9.10 -9.09
N ARG A 36 13.54 -9.91 -9.08
CA ARG A 36 13.48 -11.22 -9.74
C ARG A 36 12.87 -11.14 -11.14
N GLY A 37 12.67 -9.94 -11.68
CA GLY A 37 12.16 -9.69 -13.03
C GLY A 37 10.64 -9.70 -13.15
N ALA A 38 9.90 -9.71 -12.03
CA ALA A 38 8.45 -9.60 -12.10
C ALA A 38 8.03 -8.15 -12.40
N ILE A 39 6.96 -7.99 -13.19
CA ILE A 39 6.25 -6.72 -13.31
C ILE A 39 5.33 -6.61 -12.10
N VAL A 40 5.58 -5.61 -11.26
CA VAL A 40 4.89 -5.44 -9.98
C VAL A 40 4.13 -4.12 -9.98
N THR A 41 2.84 -4.21 -9.63
CA THR A 41 2.04 -3.07 -9.17
C THR A 41 1.86 -3.22 -7.66
N LEU A 42 2.22 -2.17 -6.92
CA LEU A 42 2.08 -2.05 -5.47
C LEU A 42 0.87 -1.15 -5.18
N VAL A 43 -0.19 -1.71 -4.61
CA VAL A 43 -1.32 -0.94 -4.08
C VAL A 43 -1.06 -0.72 -2.59
N THR A 44 -0.89 0.52 -2.17
CA THR A 44 -0.49 0.83 -0.80
C THR A 44 -1.39 1.85 -0.14
N GLY A 45 -1.69 1.58 1.13
CA GLY A 45 -2.31 2.52 2.03
C GLY A 45 -1.36 3.64 2.51
N PRO A 46 -1.83 4.56 3.36
CA PRO A 46 -1.04 5.66 3.87
C PRO A 46 0.15 5.18 4.72
N THR A 47 1.37 5.39 4.20
CA THR A 47 2.62 5.12 4.92
C THR A 47 3.60 6.27 4.74
N THR A 48 4.67 6.29 5.53
CA THR A 48 5.79 7.23 5.38
C THR A 48 6.95 6.64 4.55
N LEU A 49 6.73 5.48 3.92
CA LEU A 49 7.75 4.82 3.10
C LEU A 49 7.80 5.49 1.72
N GLU A 50 9.01 5.63 1.18
CA GLU A 50 9.19 6.11 -0.18
C GLU A 50 8.74 5.06 -1.19
N ASP A 51 8.18 5.53 -2.30
CA ASP A 51 7.74 4.66 -3.39
C ASP A 51 8.93 3.93 -4.00
N PRO A 52 8.90 2.59 -4.09
CA PRO A 52 10.02 1.83 -4.64
C PRO A 52 10.19 2.12 -6.14
N LYS A 53 11.44 2.31 -6.56
CA LYS A 53 11.78 2.58 -7.96
C LYS A 53 11.35 1.43 -8.87
N ASP A 54 10.97 1.77 -10.09
CA ASP A 54 10.64 0.81 -11.16
C ASP A 54 9.51 -0.18 -10.77
N ILE A 55 8.61 0.26 -9.88
CA ILE A 55 7.37 -0.40 -9.50
C ILE A 55 6.24 0.62 -9.71
N GLU A 56 5.15 0.20 -10.33
CA GLU A 56 3.95 1.05 -10.40
C GLU A 56 3.30 1.09 -9.01
N VAL A 57 3.09 2.29 -8.46
CA VAL A 57 2.51 2.47 -7.13
C VAL A 57 1.15 3.15 -7.23
N ILE A 58 0.15 2.53 -6.60
CA ILE A 58 -1.21 3.04 -6.51
C ILE A 58 -1.50 3.31 -5.03
N HIS A 59 -1.63 4.58 -4.69
CA HIS A 59 -2.01 5.01 -3.34
C HIS A 59 -3.52 4.92 -3.15
N VAL A 60 -3.93 4.30 -2.05
CA VAL A 60 -5.33 4.16 -1.63
C VAL A 60 -5.48 4.61 -0.18
N GLN A 61 -6.66 5.05 0.20
CA GLN A 61 -6.96 5.43 1.57
C GLN A 61 -7.78 4.37 2.30
N SER A 62 -8.86 3.89 1.69
CA SER A 62 -9.80 2.93 2.30
C SER A 62 -9.64 1.51 1.75
N ALA A 63 -10.23 0.54 2.47
CA ALA A 63 -10.32 -0.84 1.99
C ALA A 63 -11.17 -0.95 0.72
N GLU A 64 -12.21 -0.12 0.58
CA GLU A 64 -13.04 -0.06 -0.63
C GLU A 64 -12.23 0.46 -1.82
N GLU A 65 -11.44 1.53 -1.64
CA GLU A 65 -10.55 1.99 -2.69
C GLU A 65 -9.55 0.90 -3.08
N CYS A 66 -8.94 0.21 -2.10
CA CYS A 66 -8.02 -0.89 -2.35
C CYS A 66 -8.65 -2.03 -3.16
N LEU A 67 -9.92 -2.35 -2.92
CA LEU A 67 -10.65 -3.38 -3.66
C LEU A 67 -10.93 -2.97 -5.11
N ASN A 68 -11.10 -1.66 -5.34
CA ASN A 68 -11.46 -1.08 -6.64
C ASN A 68 -10.22 -0.67 -7.48
N LYS A 69 -9.00 -1.05 -7.07
CA LYS A 69 -7.78 -0.91 -7.87
C LYS A 69 -7.41 -2.24 -8.52
#